data_AF-A0A7V9KZN7-F1
#
_entry.id   AF-A0A7V9KZN7-F1
#
_cell.length_a   1.000
_cell.length_b   1.000
_cell.length_c   1.000
_cell.angle_alpha   90.00
_cell.angle_beta   90.00
_cell.angle_gamma   90.00
#
_symmetry.space_group_name_H-M   'P 1'
#
loop_
_entity.id
_entity.type
_entity.pdbx_description
1 polymer ?
#
loop_
_entity_poly.entity_id
_entity_poly.type
_entity_poly.pdbx_seq_one_letter_code
_entity_poly.pdbx_strand_id
1 'polypeptide(L)' 'MSRSLLYLTRDEVAGLLPSVPEQLDLVEETYRALAAGRVQLPPKPGVHPRKDSFIHAMPA' A
#
# COMPACT_ATOMS: atom_id res chain seq x y z
N MET A 1 18.86 -0.53 -21.30
CA MET A 1 19.04 0.32 -20.11
C MET A 1 18.84 -0.54 -18.88
N SER A 2 19.83 -0.65 -17.99
CA SER A 2 19.62 -1.31 -16.70
C SER A 2 18.73 -0.40 -15.85
N ARG A 3 17.60 -0.93 -15.40
CA ARG A 3 16.67 -0.20 -14.54
C ARG A 3 17.08 -0.51 -13.11
N SER A 4 17.68 0.46 -12.42
CA SER A 4 17.98 0.35 -10.99
C SER A 4 16.70 0.55 -10.19
N LEU A 5 16.53 -0.25 -9.13
CA LEU A 5 15.46 -0.04 -8.15
C LEU A 5 15.92 0.97 -7.12
N LEU A 6 15.11 1.99 -6.85
CA LEU A 6 15.29 2.84 -5.67
C LEU A 6 14.88 2.01 -4.44
N TYR A 7 15.82 1.82 -3.52
CA TYR A 7 15.57 1.16 -2.24
C TYR A 7 15.47 2.23 -1.17
N LEU A 8 14.31 2.31 -0.49
CA LEU A 8 14.10 3.20 0.66
C LEU A 8 14.10 2.36 1.95
N THR A 9 14.88 2.80 2.91
CA THR A 9 14.91 2.25 4.27
C THR A 9 13.66 2.63 5.06
N ARG A 10 13.46 1.95 6.20
CA ARG A 10 12.37 2.27 7.13
C ARG A 10 12.40 3.74 7.58
N ASP A 11 13.57 4.26 7.92
CA ASP A 11 13.71 5.61 8.47
C ASP A 11 13.49 6.68 7.40
N GLU A 12 13.94 6.42 6.17
CA GLU A 12 13.62 7.28 5.02
C GLU A 12 12.12 7.31 4.74
N VAL A 13 11.45 6.15 4.73
CA VAL A 13 9.99 6.11 4.56
C VAL A 13 9.30 6.88 5.69
N ALA A 14 9.71 6.68 6.94
CA ALA A 14 9.12 7.37 8.09
C ALA A 14 9.32 8.90 8.03
N GLY A 15 10.48 9.37 7.55
CA GLY A 15 10.78 10.79 7.39
C GLY A 15 10.11 11.44 6.17
N LEU A 16 9.72 10.66 5.16
CA LEU A 16 9.07 11.14 3.94
C LEU A 16 7.54 11.06 3.97
N LEU A 17 6.95 10.39 4.96
CA LEU A 17 5.50 10.31 5.09
C LEU A 17 4.89 11.71 5.30
N PRO A 18 3.70 11.98 4.71
CA PRO A 18 2.93 13.18 5.04
C PRO A 18 2.59 13.24 6.53
N SER A 19 2.18 14.41 7.01
CA SER A 19 1.64 14.53 8.36
C SER A 19 0.40 13.63 8.55
N VAL A 20 0.08 13.28 9.80
CA VAL A 20 -1.10 12.43 10.09
C VAL A 20 -2.40 13.02 9.51
N PRO A 21 -2.70 14.34 9.61
CA PRO A 21 -3.87 14.91 8.95
C PRO A 21 -3.89 14.70 7.44
N GLU A 22 -2.78 14.93 6.75
CA GLU A 22 -2.69 14.73 5.29
C GLU A 22 -2.87 13.25 4.92
N GLN A 23 -2.38 12.32 5.73
CA GLN A 23 -2.63 10.89 5.52
C GLN A 23 -4.12 10.55 5.63
N LEU A 24 -4.86 11.17 6.55
CA LEU A 24 -6.31 10.97 6.68
C LEU A 24 -7.06 11.50 5.45
N ASP A 25 -6.68 12.69 4.97
CA ASP A 25 -7.27 13.28 3.77
C ASP A 25 -7.05 12.39 2.54
N LEU A 26 -5.84 11.85 2.37
CA LEU A 26 -5.50 10.92 1.27
C LEU A 26 -6.30 9.62 1.36
N VAL A 27 -6.51 9.08 2.57
CA VAL A 27 -7.33 7.89 2.77
C VAL A 27 -8.78 8.19 2.40
N GLU A 28 -9.34 9.32 2.85
CA GLU A 28 -10.70 9.72 2.51
C GLU A 28 -10.90 9.86 0.99
N GLU A 29 -9.98 10.54 0.30
CA GLU A 29 -10.02 10.68 -1.15
C GLU A 29 -10.00 9.32 -1.85
N THR A 30 -9.14 8.41 -1.40
CA THR A 30 -9.02 7.05 -1.94
C THR A 30 -10.34 6.28 -1.82
N TYR A 31 -11.00 6.34 -0.65
CA TYR A 31 -12.29 5.68 -0.46
C TYR A 31 -13.41 6.33 -1.30
N ARG A 32 -13.40 7.66 -1.48
CA ARG A 32 -14.34 8.33 -2.38
C ARG A 32 -14.14 7.91 -3.84
N ALA A 33 -12.89 7.78 -4.28
CA ALA A 33 -12.55 7.31 -5.63
C ALA A 33 -13.01 5.86 -5.85
N LEU A 34 -12.84 5.00 -4.85
CA LEU A 34 -13.33 3.62 -4.86
C LEU A 34 -14.86 3.58 -4.99
N ALA A 35 -15.58 4.33 -4.16
CA ALA A 35 -17.04 4.40 -4.22
C ALA A 35 -17.56 4.94 -5.56
N ALA A 36 -16.81 5.83 -6.21
CA ALA A 36 -17.11 6.34 -7.54
C ALA A 36 -16.69 5.40 -8.69
N GLY A 37 -16.15 4.21 -8.39
CA GLY A 37 -15.72 3.23 -9.40
C GLY A 37 -14.50 3.65 -10.23
N ARG A 38 -13.67 4.56 -9.71
CA ARG A 38 -12.50 5.12 -10.44
C ARG A 38 -11.21 4.34 -10.24
N VAL A 39 -11.17 3.47 -9.23
CA VAL A 39 -10.03 2.62 -8.89
C VAL A 39 -10.49 1.19 -8.68
N GLN A 40 -9.56 0.24 -8.73
CA GLN A 40 -9.83 -1.15 -8.41
C GLN A 40 -9.36 -1.44 -6.98
N LEU A 41 -10.06 -2.34 -6.30
CA LEU A 41 -9.61 -2.89 -5.02
C LEU A 41 -9.61 -4.42 -5.16
N PRO A 42 -8.59 -5.01 -5.78
CA PRO A 42 -8.54 -6.45 -5.95
C PRO A 42 -8.48 -7.17 -4.59
N PRO A 43 -8.86 -8.46 -4.52
CA PRO A 43 -8.72 -9.26 -3.31
C PRO A 43 -7.28 -9.30 -2.80
N LYS A 44 -7.10 -9.56 -1.49
CA LYS A 44 -5.81 -9.76 -0.82
C LYS A 44 -5.47 -11.26 -0.80
N PRO A 45 -4.73 -11.82 -1.78
CA PRO A 45 -4.52 -13.26 -1.86
C PRO A 45 -3.55 -13.70 -0.76
N GLY A 46 -4.00 -14.63 0.08
CA GLY A 46 -3.21 -15.21 1.17
C GLY A 46 -2.51 -16.50 0.78
N VAL A 47 -1.26 -16.65 1.22
CA VAL A 47 -0.48 -17.89 1.12
C VAL A 47 -0.07 -18.29 2.53
N HIS A 48 -0.41 -19.51 2.95
CA HIS A 48 -0.12 -20.05 4.28
C HIS A 48 0.87 -21.22 4.17
N PRO A 49 2.18 -20.96 4.04
CA PRO A 49 3.16 -22.01 3.72
C PRO A 49 3.49 -22.93 4.91
N ARG A 50 3.24 -22.50 6.15
CA ARG A 50 3.45 -23.27 7.39
C ARG A 50 2.38 -22.91 8.43
N LYS A 51 2.25 -23.75 9.46
CA LYS A 51 1.42 -23.45 10.64
C LYS A 51 1.79 -22.07 11.20
N ASP A 52 0.78 -21.26 11.50
CA ASP A 52 0.91 -19.92 12.08
C ASP A 52 1.77 -18.95 11.24
N SER A 53 1.81 -19.13 9.92
CA SER A 53 2.51 -18.22 8.99
C SER A 53 1.66 -17.88 7.78
N PHE A 54 1.75 -16.63 7.32
CA PHE A 54 1.05 -16.18 6.12
C PHE A 54 1.80 -15.06 5.40
N ILE A 55 1.56 -14.96 4.09
CA ILE A 55 1.96 -13.83 3.23
C ILE A 55 0.71 -13.39 2.49
N HIS A 56 0.51 -12.07 2.39
CA HIS A 56 -0.57 -11.50 1.59
C HIS A 56 -0.01 -10.58 0.51
N ALA A 57 -0.37 -10.82 -0.74
CA ALA A 57 -0.23 -9.80 -1.77
C ALA A 57 -1.38 -8.79 -1.63
N MET A 58 -1.10 -7.50 -1.75
CA MET A 58 -2.09 -6.42 -1.67
C MET A 58 -1.97 -5.49 -2.88
N PRO A 59 -2.39 -5.93 -4.08
CA PRO A 59 -2.43 -5.06 -5.26
C PRO A 59 -3.51 -3.99 -5.09
N ALA A 60 -3.33 -2.85 -5.77
CA ALA A 60 -4.27 -1.73 -5.86
C ALA A 60 -4.25 -1.16 -7.28
#